data_AF-A0A7V3U1X4-F1
#
_entry.id   AF-A0A7V3U1X4-F1
#
_cell.length_a   1.000
_cell.length_b   1.000
_cell.length_c   1.000
_cell.angle_alpha   90.00
_cell.angle_beta   90.00
_cell.angle_gamma   90.00
#
_symmetry.space_group_name_H-M   'P 1'
#
loop_
_entity.id
_entity.type
_entity.pdbx_description
1 polymer ?
#
loop_
_entity_poly.entity_id
_entity_poly.type
_entity_poly.pdbx_seq_one_letter_code
_entity_poly.pdbx_strand_id
1 'polypeptide(L)'
;MIRFTLLLWLLVLPSFGAAQQVTGTITSYARTWYLTRLDGQSKSGWSGDGQTAIVTMFGHATDSTIKELQGALTIRFYLFDPTGARFVNEVDIVYYEDAAKGAYVTKGHGDGSIIELEDVRLDGEIISLQGRFDVTLLFTDDFGATLDPDDTRQFSGKFKVTLTQEVKN
;
A
#
# COMPACT_ATOMS: atom_id res chain seq x y z
N MET A 1 -59.95 -16.20 -7.41
CA MET A 1 -59.27 -15.08 -6.73
C MET A 1 -58.36 -15.65 -5.65
N ILE A 2 -57.05 -15.77 -5.91
CA ILE A 2 -56.03 -15.97 -4.86
C ILE A 2 -54.80 -15.18 -5.30
N ARG A 3 -54.49 -14.09 -4.59
CA ARG A 3 -53.27 -13.28 -4.79
C ARG A 3 -52.16 -13.90 -3.93
N PHE A 4 -51.10 -14.39 -4.56
CA PHE A 4 -49.85 -14.75 -3.87
C PHE A 4 -48.94 -13.52 -3.89
N THR A 5 -48.81 -12.85 -2.74
CA THR A 5 -47.80 -11.81 -2.53
C THR A 5 -46.48 -12.50 -2.17
N LEU A 6 -45.56 -12.61 -3.12
CA LEU A 6 -44.21 -13.09 -2.85
C LEU A 6 -43.40 -11.90 -2.29
N LEU A 7 -43.17 -11.90 -0.98
CA LEU A 7 -42.31 -10.93 -0.30
C LEU A 7 -40.85 -11.36 -0.49
N LEU A 8 -40.16 -10.78 -1.48
CA LEU A 8 -38.74 -11.03 -1.73
C LEU A 8 -37.91 -10.25 -0.71
N TRP A 9 -37.39 -10.95 0.30
CA TRP A 9 -36.38 -10.41 1.21
C TRP A 9 -35.06 -10.28 0.45
N LEU A 10 -34.65 -9.05 0.10
CA LEU A 10 -33.27 -8.77 -0.27
C LEU A 10 -32.40 -8.90 0.98
N LEU A 11 -31.74 -10.04 1.14
CA LEU A 11 -30.63 -10.20 2.07
C LEU A 11 -29.44 -9.41 1.53
N VAL A 12 -29.24 -8.20 2.03
CA VAL A 12 -27.96 -7.50 1.92
C VAL A 12 -27.00 -8.22 2.86
N LEU A 13 -26.21 -9.15 2.31
CA LEU A 13 -25.11 -9.74 3.07
C LEU A 13 -24.06 -8.63 3.31
N PRO A 14 -23.60 -8.42 4.56
CA PRO A 14 -22.42 -7.62 4.79
C PRO A 14 -21.25 -8.33 4.10
N SER A 15 -20.70 -7.71 3.06
CA SER A 15 -19.43 -8.13 2.49
C SER A 15 -18.35 -7.92 3.54
N PHE A 16 -18.08 -8.94 4.34
CA PHE A 16 -16.90 -8.99 5.21
C PHE A 16 -15.68 -8.72 4.32
N GLY A 17 -14.98 -7.64 4.63
CA GLY A 17 -13.93 -7.08 3.80
C GLY A 17 -12.87 -8.12 3.48
N ALA A 18 -12.73 -8.45 2.20
CA ALA A 18 -11.59 -9.19 1.70
C ALA A 18 -10.30 -8.47 2.10
N ALA A 19 -9.27 -9.22 2.47
CA ALA A 19 -7.94 -8.67 2.68
C ALA A 19 -7.54 -7.86 1.44
N GLN A 20 -7.16 -6.60 1.64
CA GLN A 20 -6.65 -5.77 0.56
C GLN A 20 -5.24 -6.23 0.22
N GLN A 21 -4.86 -6.08 -1.05
CA GLN A 21 -3.59 -6.60 -1.52
C GLN A 21 -2.88 -5.63 -2.46
N VAL A 22 -1.56 -5.66 -2.36
CA VAL A 22 -0.64 -5.11 -3.37
C VAL A 22 -0.07 -6.31 -4.11
N THR A 23 -0.06 -6.26 -5.43
CA THR A 23 0.51 -7.32 -6.27
C THR A 23 1.64 -6.74 -7.10
N GLY A 24 2.74 -7.46 -7.23
CA GLY A 24 3.88 -6.97 -7.99
C GLY A 24 4.91 -8.05 -8.27
N THR A 25 6.04 -7.63 -8.81
CA THR A 25 7.14 -8.49 -9.20
C THR A 25 8.46 -7.94 -8.67
N ILE A 26 9.31 -8.85 -8.18
CA ILE A 26 10.71 -8.54 -7.83
C ILE A 26 11.60 -9.28 -8.82
N THR A 27 12.37 -8.59 -9.64
CA THR A 27 13.27 -9.23 -10.62
C THR A 27 12.55 -10.34 -11.42
N SER A 28 11.32 -10.05 -11.87
CA SER A 28 10.40 -10.97 -12.58
C SER A 28 9.70 -12.06 -11.75
N TYR A 29 9.93 -12.17 -10.45
CA TYR A 29 9.18 -13.09 -9.58
C TYR A 29 7.91 -12.46 -9.06
N ALA A 30 6.75 -13.01 -9.44
CA ALA A 30 5.45 -12.55 -8.99
C ALA A 30 5.27 -12.74 -7.48
N ARG A 31 4.69 -11.72 -6.83
CA ARG A 31 4.39 -11.68 -5.39
C ARG A 31 3.08 -10.96 -5.13
N THR A 32 2.45 -11.35 -4.03
CA THR A 32 1.29 -10.69 -3.45
C THR A 32 1.62 -10.33 -2.02
N TRP A 33 1.32 -9.09 -1.63
CA TRP A 33 1.42 -8.61 -0.27
C TRP A 33 0.02 -8.29 0.25
N TYR A 34 -0.31 -8.83 1.42
CA TYR A 34 -1.58 -8.64 2.08
C TYR A 34 -1.47 -7.48 3.06
N LEU A 35 -2.29 -6.45 2.89
CA LEU A 35 -2.30 -5.28 3.77
C LEU A 35 -2.84 -5.67 5.13
N THR A 36 -2.09 -5.34 6.19
CA THR A 36 -2.36 -5.90 7.50
C THR A 36 -3.25 -5.05 8.39
N ARG A 37 -4.09 -5.76 9.15
CA ARG A 37 -4.73 -5.30 10.38
C ARG A 37 -4.11 -6.08 11.54
N LEU A 38 -3.35 -5.42 12.40
CA LEU A 38 -2.83 -5.98 13.65
C LEU A 38 -3.79 -5.61 14.78
N ASP A 39 -4.43 -6.60 15.42
CA ASP A 39 -5.33 -6.40 16.57
C ASP A 39 -6.44 -5.34 16.34
N GLY A 40 -6.95 -5.27 15.11
CA GLY A 40 -7.95 -4.28 14.69
C GLY A 40 -7.39 -2.93 14.23
N GLN A 41 -6.08 -2.68 14.38
CA GLN A 41 -5.39 -1.49 13.88
C GLN A 41 -4.61 -1.81 12.61
N SER A 42 -4.94 -1.12 11.51
CA SER A 42 -4.16 -1.21 10.29
C SER A 42 -2.83 -0.48 10.45
N LYS A 43 -1.73 -1.08 10.01
CA LYS A 43 -0.45 -0.36 9.82
C LYS A 43 -0.40 0.37 8.47
N SER A 44 -1.39 0.11 7.61
CA SER A 44 -1.68 0.90 6.43
C SER A 44 -2.69 1.99 6.77
N GLY A 45 -2.49 3.20 6.29
CA GLY A 45 -3.31 4.34 6.63
C GLY A 45 -2.97 5.54 5.78
N TRP A 46 -3.67 6.64 6.04
CA TRP A 46 -3.27 7.92 5.50
C TRP A 46 -3.45 9.01 6.55
N SER A 47 -2.72 10.10 6.43
CA SER A 47 -2.94 11.30 7.25
C SER A 47 -2.84 12.53 6.35
N GLY A 48 -3.64 13.56 6.62
CA GLY A 48 -3.72 14.71 5.71
C GLY A 48 -4.94 15.59 5.96
N ASP A 49 -5.10 16.58 5.09
CA ASP A 49 -6.19 17.57 5.11
C ASP A 49 -7.04 17.55 3.82
N GLY A 50 -6.80 16.58 2.94
CA GLY A 50 -7.50 16.43 1.66
C GLY A 50 -6.85 17.18 0.49
N GLN A 51 -5.99 18.17 0.76
CA GLN A 51 -5.11 18.77 -0.26
C GLN A 51 -3.72 18.15 -0.23
N THR A 52 -3.29 17.72 0.95
CA THR A 52 -2.08 16.97 1.17
C THR A 52 -2.42 15.70 1.94
N ALA A 53 -1.79 14.60 1.57
CA ALA A 53 -1.89 13.36 2.31
C ALA A 53 -0.56 12.60 2.29
N ILE A 54 -0.19 12.01 3.42
CA ILE A 54 0.84 10.98 3.51
C ILE A 54 0.09 9.66 3.50
N VAL A 55 0.37 8.83 2.50
CA VAL A 55 -0.20 7.49 2.34
C VAL A 55 0.85 6.48 2.75
N THR A 56 0.46 5.52 3.59
CA THR A 56 1.30 4.39 4.00
C THR A 56 0.55 3.10 3.71
N MET A 57 1.16 2.20 2.93
CA MET A 57 0.71 0.83 2.73
C MET A 57 1.76 -0.10 3.31
N PHE A 58 1.35 -0.97 4.22
CA PHE A 58 2.19 -1.98 4.83
C PHE A 58 1.59 -3.36 4.60
N GLY A 59 2.30 -4.17 3.82
CA GLY A 59 1.85 -5.49 3.39
C GLY A 59 2.84 -6.60 3.73
N HIS A 60 2.31 -7.79 4.01
CA HIS A 60 3.10 -8.97 4.36
C HIS A 60 2.94 -10.06 3.31
N ALA A 61 3.92 -10.97 3.22
CA ALA A 61 3.92 -12.05 2.23
C ALA A 61 2.73 -13.01 2.37
N THR A 62 2.20 -13.18 3.58
CA THR A 62 0.99 -13.96 3.85
C THR A 62 0.09 -13.24 4.84
N ASP A 63 -1.19 -13.59 4.86
CA ASP A 63 -2.17 -13.13 5.86
C ASP A 63 -1.88 -13.65 7.27
N SER A 64 -1.20 -14.79 7.40
CA SER A 64 -0.82 -15.42 8.67
C SER A 64 0.44 -14.85 9.33
N THR A 65 1.28 -14.11 8.61
CA THR A 65 2.62 -13.64 9.06
C THR A 65 2.66 -12.15 9.40
N ILE A 66 1.54 -11.59 9.88
CA ILE A 66 1.40 -10.15 10.22
C ILE A 66 2.45 -9.64 11.23
N LYS A 67 3.07 -10.54 12.01
CA LYS A 67 4.10 -10.19 12.99
C LYS A 67 5.52 -10.28 12.45
N GLU A 68 5.71 -10.83 11.25
CA GLU A 68 7.03 -11.04 10.66
C GLU A 68 7.30 -9.97 9.61
N LEU A 69 8.49 -9.36 9.69
CA LEU A 69 8.97 -8.44 8.66
C LEU A 69 9.49 -9.17 7.42
N GLN A 70 9.76 -10.48 7.49
CA GLN A 70 10.32 -11.21 6.37
C GLN A 70 9.36 -11.22 5.18
N GLY A 71 9.86 -10.77 4.03
CA GLY A 71 9.09 -10.58 2.81
C GLY A 71 8.08 -9.42 2.86
N ALA A 72 8.09 -8.59 3.90
CA ALA A 72 7.18 -7.44 4.01
C ALA A 72 7.54 -6.33 3.03
N LEU A 73 6.55 -5.51 2.70
CA LEU A 73 6.66 -4.37 1.81
C LEU A 73 6.00 -3.16 2.45
N THR A 74 6.76 -2.07 2.55
CA THR A 74 6.23 -0.75 2.87
C THR A 74 6.27 0.10 1.62
N ILE A 75 5.15 0.77 1.32
CA ILE A 75 5.06 1.81 0.30
C ILE A 75 4.52 3.05 0.99
N ARG A 76 5.29 4.12 1.01
CA ARG A 76 4.91 5.42 1.54
C ARG A 76 5.09 6.48 0.47
N PHE A 77 4.15 7.41 0.37
CA PHE A 77 4.29 8.54 -0.55
C PHE A 77 3.43 9.72 -0.11
N TYR A 78 3.77 10.89 -0.63
CA TYR A 78 2.99 12.10 -0.46
C TYR A 78 2.10 12.30 -1.68
N LEU A 79 0.81 12.50 -1.41
CA LEU A 79 -0.19 12.88 -2.38
C LEU A 79 -0.47 14.37 -2.21
N PHE A 80 -0.35 15.12 -3.30
CA PHE A 80 -0.68 16.53 -3.37
C PHE A 80 -1.82 16.74 -4.37
N ASP A 81 -2.85 17.49 -3.96
CA ASP A 81 -4.01 17.86 -4.78
C ASP A 81 -4.42 19.34 -4.55
N PRO A 82 -3.54 20.33 -4.82
CA PRO A 82 -3.82 21.73 -4.51
C PRO A 82 -4.87 22.37 -5.44
N THR A 83 -5.11 21.78 -6.62
CA THR A 83 -5.94 22.40 -7.68
C THR A 83 -6.84 21.40 -8.42
N GLY A 84 -6.97 20.16 -7.93
CA GLY A 84 -7.54 19.04 -8.69
C GLY A 84 -6.51 18.29 -9.53
N ALA A 85 -5.29 18.82 -9.69
CA ALA A 85 -4.18 18.17 -10.35
C ALA A 85 -3.36 17.35 -9.34
N ARG A 86 -3.73 16.08 -9.22
CA ARG A 86 -3.08 15.14 -8.29
C ARG A 86 -1.68 14.76 -8.78
N PHE A 87 -0.69 14.86 -7.90
CA PHE A 87 0.63 14.31 -8.14
C PHE A 87 1.18 13.61 -6.90
N VAL A 88 2.00 12.60 -7.15
CA VAL A 88 2.71 11.84 -6.11
C VAL A 88 4.13 12.37 -6.00
N ASN A 89 4.61 12.53 -4.77
CA ASN A 89 5.99 12.91 -4.47
C ASN A 89 6.52 12.08 -3.29
N GLU A 90 7.82 12.17 -3.05
CA GLU A 90 8.49 11.59 -1.87
C GLU A 90 8.15 10.11 -1.68
N VAL A 91 8.23 9.35 -2.78
CA VAL A 91 8.00 7.90 -2.77
C VAL A 91 9.14 7.22 -2.02
N ASP A 92 8.77 6.48 -0.98
CA ASP A 92 9.63 5.63 -0.18
C ASP A 92 9.07 4.20 -0.22
N ILE A 93 9.86 3.28 -0.77
CA ILE A 93 9.50 1.85 -0.86
C ILE A 93 10.60 1.04 -0.19
N VAL A 94 10.18 0.19 0.75
CA VAL A 94 11.06 -0.68 1.52
C VAL A 94 10.58 -2.12 1.38
N TYR A 95 11.45 -3.00 0.90
CA TYR A 95 11.22 -4.43 0.88
C TYR A 95 12.19 -5.15 1.84
N TYR A 96 11.61 -5.82 2.82
CA TYR A 96 12.34 -6.53 3.87
C TYR A 96 12.56 -7.98 3.43
N GLU A 97 13.61 -8.27 2.67
CA GLU A 97 13.80 -9.63 2.16
C GLU A 97 13.99 -10.67 3.26
N ASP A 98 14.87 -10.37 4.21
CA ASP A 98 15.23 -11.21 5.35
C ASP A 98 15.28 -10.31 6.59
N ALA A 99 14.22 -10.35 7.40
CA ALA A 99 13.83 -9.38 8.43
C ALA A 99 14.94 -8.72 9.27
N ALA A 100 16.07 -9.40 9.47
CA ALA A 100 17.18 -8.97 10.32
C ALA A 100 18.52 -8.76 9.57
N LYS A 101 18.57 -8.97 8.24
CA LYS A 101 19.82 -8.92 7.46
C LYS A 101 19.92 -7.74 6.50
N GLY A 102 18.90 -6.89 6.46
CA GLY A 102 18.86 -5.73 5.58
C GLY A 102 17.53 -5.59 4.84
N ALA A 103 17.48 -4.58 3.98
CA ALA A 103 16.32 -4.26 3.18
C ALA A 103 16.74 -3.70 1.81
N TYR A 104 15.82 -3.78 0.87
CA TYR A 104 15.90 -3.05 -0.38
C TYR A 104 15.06 -1.79 -0.27
N VAL A 105 15.67 -0.63 -0.47
CA VAL A 105 15.04 0.68 -0.26
C VAL A 105 15.20 1.59 -1.47
N THR A 106 14.31 2.58 -1.60
CA THR A 106 14.47 3.65 -2.59
C THR A 106 15.69 4.51 -2.30
N LYS A 107 16.38 4.98 -3.35
CA LYS A 107 17.63 5.76 -3.25
C LYS A 107 17.50 7.11 -2.54
N GLY A 108 16.27 7.59 -2.33
CA GLY A 108 15.95 8.88 -1.75
C GLY A 108 14.73 9.49 -2.42
N HIS A 109 14.29 10.66 -1.94
CA HIS A 109 13.18 11.37 -2.53
C HIS A 109 13.50 11.84 -3.96
N GLY A 110 12.73 11.38 -4.96
CA GLY A 110 12.78 11.90 -6.34
C GLY A 110 13.65 11.13 -7.34
N ASP A 111 14.33 10.06 -6.94
CA ASP A 111 15.32 9.35 -7.78
C ASP A 111 14.70 8.30 -8.74
N GLY A 112 13.62 8.66 -9.44
CA GLY A 112 13.02 7.81 -10.46
C GLY A 112 12.08 6.71 -9.93
N SER A 113 11.78 6.71 -8.62
CA SER A 113 10.67 5.94 -8.05
C SER A 113 9.34 6.49 -8.56
N ILE A 114 8.69 5.75 -9.45
CA ILE A 114 7.44 6.20 -10.06
C ILE A 114 6.29 5.49 -9.37
N ILE A 115 5.40 6.27 -8.75
CA ILE A 115 4.03 5.85 -8.45
C ILE A 115 3.10 6.65 -9.34
N GLU A 116 2.29 5.94 -10.12
CA GLU A 116 1.22 6.55 -10.91
C GLU A 116 -0.13 6.13 -10.36
N LEU A 117 -0.98 7.12 -10.09
CA LEU A 117 -2.33 6.90 -9.60
C LEU A 117 -3.29 6.87 -10.79
N GLU A 118 -4.05 5.79 -10.88
CA GLU A 118 -5.12 5.60 -11.86
C GLU A 118 -6.46 6.16 -11.34
N ASP A 119 -6.72 6.00 -10.04
CA ASP A 119 -7.94 6.50 -9.38
C ASP A 119 -7.63 6.91 -7.93
N VAL A 120 -8.25 8.02 -7.51
CA VAL A 120 -8.15 8.56 -6.14
C VAL A 120 -9.53 9.07 -5.76
N ARG A 121 -10.08 8.55 -4.67
CA ARG A 121 -11.36 8.99 -4.11
C ARG A 121 -11.20 9.25 -2.63
N LEU A 122 -11.56 10.44 -2.21
CA LEU A 122 -11.60 10.82 -0.81
C LEU A 122 -13.07 10.94 -0.39
N ASP A 123 -13.43 10.24 0.69
CA ASP A 123 -14.76 10.27 1.30
C ASP A 123 -14.61 10.35 2.82
N GLY A 124 -14.60 11.58 3.33
CA GLY A 124 -14.32 11.86 4.75
C GLY A 124 -12.97 11.30 5.19
N GLU A 125 -12.99 10.36 6.12
CA GLU A 125 -11.81 9.71 6.69
C GLU A 125 -11.29 8.55 5.83
N ILE A 126 -11.92 8.26 4.69
CA ILE A 126 -11.57 7.13 3.84
C ILE A 126 -10.95 7.65 2.54
N ILE A 127 -9.78 7.12 2.19
CA ILE A 127 -9.18 7.28 0.86
C ILE A 127 -9.16 5.95 0.12
N SER A 128 -9.67 5.92 -1.10
CA SER A 128 -9.53 4.78 -2.02
C SER A 128 -8.56 5.16 -3.13
N LEU A 129 -7.58 4.29 -3.35
CA LEU A 129 -6.48 4.50 -4.27
C LEU A 129 -6.33 3.29 -5.18
N GLN A 130 -6.14 3.55 -6.47
CA GLN A 130 -5.70 2.57 -7.44
C GLN A 130 -4.50 3.14 -8.19
N GLY A 131 -3.47 2.31 -8.38
CA GLY A 131 -2.28 2.78 -9.06
C GLY A 131 -1.28 1.68 -9.37
N ARG A 132 -0.15 2.11 -9.91
CA ARG A 132 1.00 1.27 -10.24
C ARG A 132 2.27 1.90 -9.72
N PHE A 133 3.27 1.07 -9.47
CA PHE A 133 4.62 1.51 -9.14
C PHE A 133 5.64 0.79 -10.01
N ASP A 134 6.74 1.48 -10.29
CA ASP A 134 7.90 0.98 -11.00
C ASP A 134 9.14 1.66 -10.39
N VAL A 135 10.04 0.86 -9.82
CA VAL A 135 11.15 1.38 -9.01
C VAL A 135 12.33 0.41 -8.99
N THR A 136 13.54 0.95 -8.98
CA THR A 136 14.75 0.21 -8.64
C THR A 136 15.09 0.47 -7.16
N LEU A 137 15.14 -0.58 -6.36
CA LEU A 137 15.55 -0.53 -4.95
C LEU A 137 17.02 -0.93 -4.81
N LEU A 138 17.72 -0.29 -3.88
CA LEU A 138 19.11 -0.57 -3.53
C LEU A 138 19.16 -1.30 -2.20
N PHE A 139 20.08 -2.23 -2.05
CA PHE A 139 20.28 -2.95 -0.79
C PHE A 139 20.90 -2.03 0.29
N THR A 140 20.51 -2.27 1.53
CA THR A 140 21.16 -1.73 2.73
C THR A 140 21.14 -2.79 3.84
N ASP A 141 22.26 -2.94 4.54
CA ASP A 141 22.41 -3.87 5.67
C ASP A 141 21.91 -3.29 7.01
N ASP A 142 21.72 -1.96 7.08
CA ASP A 142 21.13 -1.24 8.21
C ASP A 142 20.23 -0.07 7.76
N PHE A 143 19.21 0.27 8.55
CA PHE A 143 18.31 1.41 8.34
C PHE A 143 19.01 2.72 8.75
N GLY A 144 19.98 3.13 7.94
CA GLY A 144 20.84 4.30 8.18
C GLY A 144 22.24 4.17 7.59
N ALA A 145 22.58 2.99 7.06
CA ALA A 145 23.82 2.73 6.35
C ALA A 145 23.81 3.30 4.92
N THR A 146 24.97 3.23 4.28
CA THR A 146 25.13 3.63 2.87
C THR A 146 24.48 2.58 1.98
N LEU A 147 23.66 3.03 1.03
CA LEU A 147 23.04 2.14 0.05
C LEU A 147 24.10 1.52 -0.86
N ASP A 148 23.97 0.23 -1.14
CA ASP A 148 24.82 -0.50 -2.08
C ASP A 148 24.30 -0.27 -3.52
N PRO A 149 25.03 0.49 -4.36
CA PRO A 149 24.61 0.75 -5.74
C PRO A 149 24.80 -0.45 -6.68
N ASP A 150 25.56 -1.47 -6.27
CA ASP A 150 25.84 -2.66 -7.07
C ASP A 150 24.87 -3.81 -6.76
N ASP A 151 24.21 -3.80 -5.60
CA ASP A 151 23.10 -4.71 -5.25
C ASP A 151 21.75 -4.01 -5.38
N THR A 152 21.15 -4.15 -6.56
CA THR A 152 19.87 -3.53 -6.90
C THR A 152 18.82 -4.54 -7.31
N ARG A 153 17.55 -4.18 -7.14
CA ARG A 153 16.41 -4.97 -7.58
C ARG A 153 15.34 -4.11 -8.21
N GLN A 154 14.81 -4.61 -9.33
CA GLN A 154 13.66 -3.99 -9.98
C GLN A 154 12.36 -4.47 -9.35
N PHE A 155 11.53 -3.52 -8.97
CA PHE A 155 10.20 -3.71 -8.42
C PHE A 155 9.18 -3.03 -9.31
N SER A 156 8.14 -3.76 -9.68
CA SER A 156 7.00 -3.18 -10.38
C SER A 156 5.72 -3.83 -9.91
N GLY A 157 4.63 -3.08 -9.84
CA GLY A 157 3.38 -3.64 -9.35
C GLY A 157 2.18 -2.73 -9.50
N LYS A 158 1.05 -3.24 -9.00
CA LYS A 158 -0.24 -2.58 -8.97
C LYS A 158 -0.85 -2.72 -7.59
N PHE A 159 -1.61 -1.72 -7.20
CA PHE A 159 -2.34 -1.72 -5.95
C PHE A 159 -3.75 -1.17 -6.14
N LYS A 160 -4.67 -1.70 -5.34
CA LYS A 160 -6.02 -1.18 -5.18
C LYS A 160 -6.40 -1.30 -3.71
N VAL A 161 -6.46 -0.16 -3.05
CA VAL A 161 -6.58 -0.07 -1.59
C VAL A 161 -7.61 0.96 -1.17
N THR A 162 -8.18 0.75 0.01
CA THR A 162 -9.09 1.62 0.75
C THR A 162 -8.51 1.75 2.16
N LEU A 163 -8.02 2.94 2.48
CA LEU A 163 -7.32 3.24 3.72
C LEU A 163 -8.16 4.19 4.56
N THR A 164 -8.12 3.99 5.88
CA THR A 164 -8.75 4.91 6.84
C THR A 164 -7.71 5.90 7.35
N GLN A 165 -8.15 7.10 7.68
CA GLN A 165 -7.29 8.14 8.22
C GLN A 165 -6.73 7.69 9.58
N GLU A 166 -5.43 7.90 9.78
CA GLU A 166 -4.80 7.63 11.06
C GLU A 166 -5.34 8.60 12.11
N VAL A 167 -5.91 8.05 13.19
CA VAL A 167 -6.34 8.84 14.34
C VAL A 167 -5.08 9.31 15.07
N LYS A 168 -4.86 10.62 15.11
CA LYS A 168 -3.83 11.21 15.97
C LYS A 168 -4.25 10.97 17.43
N ASN A 169 -3.59 10.02 18.08
CA ASN A 169 -3.66 9.87 19.55
C ASN A 169 -2.83 10.94 20.24
#